data_AF-A0A0Q4BBD8-F1
#
_entry.id   AF-A0A0Q4BBD8-F1
#
_cell.length_a   1.000
_cell.length_b   1.000
_cell.length_c   1.000
_cell.angle_alpha   90.00
_cell.angle_beta   90.00
_cell.angle_gamma   90.00
#
_symmetry.space_group_name_H-M   'P 1'
#
loop_
_entity.id
_entity.type
_entity.pdbx_description
1 polymer ?
#
loop_
_entity_poly.entity_id
_entity_poly.type
_entity_poly.pdbx_seq_one_letter_code
_entity_poly.pdbx_strand_id
1 'polypeptide(L)' 'MAIDFEDYECQYCGKPCTNFVFAAFVCDDPECIEKARIDRGGPGGHMKRKAEGKPIIPEDLDRDD' A
#
# COMPACT_ATOMS: atom_id res chain seq x y z
N MET A 1 -10.44 -3.86 17.16
CA MET A 1 -9.01 -4.19 17.19
C MET A 1 -8.28 -2.91 16.82
N ALA A 2 -7.56 -2.30 17.75
CA ALA A 2 -6.69 -1.18 17.44
C ALA A 2 -5.41 -1.77 16.82
N ILE A 3 -4.92 -1.16 15.74
CA ILE A 3 -3.61 -1.51 15.19
C ILE A 3 -2.58 -0.85 16.11
N ASP A 4 -1.67 -1.65 16.66
CA ASP A 4 -0.46 -1.12 17.30
C ASP A 4 0.61 -0.96 16.22
N PHE A 5 1.11 0.26 16.02
CA PHE A 5 2.10 0.52 14.97
C PHE A 5 3.51 0.09 15.39
N GLU A 6 3.76 -0.11 16.68
CA GLU A 6 5.08 -0.54 17.18
C GLU A 6 5.45 -1.96 16.74
N ASP A 7 4.45 -2.79 16.41
CA ASP A 7 4.64 -4.15 15.89
C ASP A 7 5.06 -4.18 14.40
N TYR A 8 5.09 -3.03 13.73
CA TYR A 8 5.34 -2.95 12.29
C TYR A 8 6.54 -2.05 11.98
N GLU A 9 7.27 -2.43 10.94
CA GLU A 9 8.32 -1.61 10.35
C GLU A 9 7.83 -0.96 9.06
N CYS A 10 8.37 0.22 8.76
CA CYS A 10 8.16 0.88 7.48
C CYS A 10 8.67 -0.01 6.35
N GLN A 11 7.79 -0.37 5.43
CA GLN A 11 8.09 -1.28 4.31
C GLN A 11 9.16 -0.73 3.35
N TYR A 12 9.47 0.57 3.41
CA TYR A 12 10.40 1.24 2.48
C TYR A 12 11.78 1.55 3.07
N CYS A 13 11.89 1.73 4.40
CA CYS A 13 13.15 2.12 5.03
C CYS A 13 13.51 1.31 6.28
N GLY A 14 12.63 0.42 6.75
CA GLY A 14 12.86 -0.43 7.92
C GLY A 14 12.83 0.28 9.28
N LYS A 15 12.58 1.60 9.32
CA LYS A 15 12.34 2.32 10.58
C LYS A 15 10.99 1.90 11.21
N PRO A 16 10.75 2.16 12.50
CA PRO A 16 9.44 1.93 13.10
C PRO A 16 8.30 2.56 12.30
N CYS A 17 7.22 1.81 12.12
CA CYS A 17 6.00 2.31 11.50
C CYS A 17 5.34 3.34 12.43
N THR A 18 4.81 4.40 11.85
CA THR A 18 4.02 5.40 12.57
C THR A 18 2.66 5.63 11.91
N ASN A 19 2.44 5.07 10.71
CA ASN A 19 1.30 5.36 9.89
C ASN A 19 0.93 4.20 8.95
N PHE A 20 -0.35 4.12 8.59
CA PHE A 20 -0.84 3.20 7.57
C PHE A 20 -1.60 3.96 6.49
N VAL A 21 -0.96 4.13 5.33
CA VAL A 21 -1.49 4.87 4.18
C VAL A 21 -1.25 4.12 2.90
N PHE A 22 -2.12 4.31 1.92
CA PHE A 22 -2.04 3.62 0.62
C PHE A 22 -1.97 2.09 0.73
N ALA A 23 -2.56 1.53 1.80
CA ALA A 23 -2.50 0.11 2.15
C ALA A 23 -1.07 -0.42 2.45
N ALA A 24 -0.17 0.43 2.92
CA ALA A 24 1.18 0.09 3.35
C ALA A 24 1.49 0.65 4.75
N PHE A 25 2.27 -0.10 5.54
CA PHE A 25 2.84 0.37 6.80
C PHE A 25 4.08 1.22 6.51
N VAL A 26 4.07 2.48 6.96
CA VAL A 26 5.13 3.46 6.66
C VAL A 26 5.44 4.33 7.87
N CYS A 27 6.64 4.91 7.89
CA CYS A 27 6.95 6.03 8.77
C CYS A 27 6.48 7.37 8.17
N ASP A 28 6.55 8.44 8.95
CA ASP A 28 6.15 9.80 8.52
C ASP A 28 7.15 10.49 7.58
N ASP A 29 8.14 9.76 7.06
CA ASP A 29 9.06 10.28 6.05
C ASP A 29 8.31 10.50 4.72
N PRO A 30 8.28 11.73 4.18
CA PRO A 30 7.58 12.03 2.93
C PRO A 30 8.02 11.14 1.76
N GLU A 31 9.28 10.70 1.72
CA GLU A 31 9.76 9.81 0.66
C GLU A 31 9.12 8.41 0.76
N CYS A 32 8.91 7.90 1.98
CA CYS A 32 8.28 6.61 2.20
C CYS A 32 6.79 6.65 1.85
N ILE A 33 6.12 7.76 2.20
CA ILE A 33 4.71 8.00 1.84
C ILE A 33 4.54 8.10 0.32
N GLU A 34 5.43 8.81 -0.38
CA GLU A 34 5.35 8.92 -1.84
C GLU A 34 5.66 7.59 -2.52
N LYS A 35 6.63 6.80 -2.02
CA LYS A 35 6.87 5.44 -2.50
C LYS A 35 5.63 4.55 -2.32
N ALA A 36 4.96 4.64 -1.18
CA ALA A 36 3.69 3.96 -0.94
C ALA A 36 2.61 4.38 -1.93
N ARG A 37 2.48 5.69 -2.18
CA ARG A 37 1.53 6.21 -3.15
C ARG A 37 1.82 5.68 -4.57
N ILE A 38 3.07 5.74 -5.03
CA ILE A 38 3.47 5.27 -6.36
C ILE A 38 3.26 3.77 -6.48
N ASP A 39 3.70 2.99 -5.49
CA ASP A 39 3.63 1.55 -5.54
C ASP A 39 2.18 1.04 -5.52
N ARG A 40 1.34 1.67 -4.69
CA ARG A 40 -0.09 1.42 -4.67
C ARG A 40 -0.75 1.82 -5.98
N GLY A 41 -0.25 2.84 -6.68
CA GLY A 41 -0.81 3.35 -7.94
C GLY A 41 -1.63 4.63 -7.81
N GLY A 42 -1.20 5.55 -6.96
CA GLY A 42 -1.95 6.75 -6.59
C GLY A 42 -3.00 6.49 -5.49
N PRO A 43 -3.79 7.50 -5.11
CA PRO A 43 -4.80 7.40 -4.05
C PRO A 43 -5.87 6.35 -4.32
N GLY A 44 -6.16 6.06 -5.60
CA GLY A 44 -7.12 5.02 -5.98
C GLY A 44 -6.54 3.62 -6.09
N GLY A 45 -5.20 3.49 -6.17
CA GLY A 45 -4.39 2.28 -6.28
C GLY A 45 -4.70 1.25 -7.39
N HIS A 46 -5.97 1.04 -7.73
CA HIS A 46 -6.43 0.35 -8.92
C HIS A 46 -5.95 1.01 -10.23
N MET A 47 -5.47 2.26 -10.18
CA MET A 47 -4.99 2.98 -11.35
C MET A 47 -3.67 2.41 -11.90
N LYS A 48 -2.77 1.88 -11.06
CA LYS A 48 -1.53 1.23 -11.56
C LYS A 48 -1.86 -0.03 -12.36
N ARG A 49 -2.74 -0.87 -11.83
CA ARG A 49 -3.25 -2.06 -12.50
C ARG A 49 -3.95 -1.72 -13.82
N LYS A 50 -4.84 -0.72 -13.82
CA LYS A 50 -5.46 -0.18 -15.04
C LYS A 50 -4.44 0.33 -16.05
N ALA A 51 -3.43 1.09 -15.61
CA ALA A 51 -2.38 1.64 -16.47
C ALA A 51 -1.49 0.54 -17.07
N GLU A 52 -1.26 -0.55 -16.34
CA GLU A 52 -0.56 -1.74 -16.80
C GLU A 52 -1.43 -2.65 -17.70
N GLY A 53 -2.67 -2.27 -17.99
CA GLY A 53 -3.62 -3.09 -18.77
C GLY A 53 -4.13 -4.33 -18.04
N LYS A 54 -3.91 -4.41 -16.71
CA LYS A 54 -4.34 -5.53 -15.87
C LYS A 54 -5.74 -5.26 -15.28
N PRO A 55 -6.54 -6.31 -15.05
CA PRO A 55 -7.82 -6.19 -14.38
C PRO A 55 -7.72 -5.52 -13.00
N ILE A 56 -8.75 -4.74 -12.66
CA ILE A 56 -8.86 -3.99 -11.39
C ILE A 56 -8.85 -4.94 -10.19
N ILE A 57 -9.60 -6.03 -10.34
CA ILE A 57 -9.66 -7.16 -9.42
C ILE A 57 -8.57 -8.14 -9.87
N PRO A 58 -7.69 -8.63 -8.99
CA PRO A 58 -6.77 -9.73 -9.34
C PRO A 58 -7.54 -10.92 -9.84
N GLU A 59 -7.08 -11.54 -10.93
CA GLU A 59 -7.70 -12.75 -11.48
C GLU A 59 -7.75 -13.87 -10.41
N ASP A 60 -6.78 -13.87 -9.49
CA ASP A 60 -6.71 -14.79 -8.35
C ASP A 60 -7.82 -14.55 -7.29
N LEU A 61 -8.48 -13.38 -7.33
CA LEU A 61 -9.58 -12.98 -6.44
C LEU A 61 -10.96 -12.97 -7.13
N ASP A 62 -11.03 -13.16 -8.45
CA ASP A 62 -12.28 -13.46 -9.18
C ASP A 62 -12.67 -14.93 -8.93
N ARG A 63 -12.89 -15.27 -7.66
CA ARG A 63 -13.62 -16.48 -7.30
C ARG A 63 -15.10 -16.12 -7.32
N ASP A 64 -15.70 -16.26 -8.49
CA ASP A 64 -17.14 -16.45 -8.62
C ASP A 64 -17.51 -17.73 -7.83
N ASP A 65 -18.12 -17.57 -6.66
CA ASP A 65 -18.91 -18.60 -5.97
C ASP A 65 -20.39 -18.43 -6.38
#